data_AF-A0A7Y4RHG5-F1
#
_entry.id   AF-A0A7Y4RHG5-F1
#
_cell.length_a   1.000
_cell.length_b   1.000
_cell.length_c   1.000
_cell.angle_alpha   90.00
_cell.angle_beta   90.00
_cell.angle_gamma   90.00
#
_symmetry.space_group_name_H-M   'P 1'
#
loop_
_entity.id
_entity.type
_entity.pdbx_description
1 polymer ?
#
loop_
_entity_poly.entity_id
_entity_poly.type
_entity_poly.pdbx_seq_one_letter_code
_entity_poly.pdbx_strand_id
1 'polypeptide(L)'
;MQTKKTHWPSLLILIVLGIGAAFVLLVSFGLGINSIIGLFTDEGDSAGGMISSIAFGFEVIILILCFWFVLQKTMGREQADHSFKFPFASWQIIAIIGVVIFAAAIGGVTAYTEIAWLNWIFLPALTLLVIVPPIWMLFGIGTNGIDLGPRWRFFSVLGLGMTVGPLIMIIFEIILLVFIIIAGFIYLAVQKPDLFQELINLTQELQNETDQDFILNSVAPYIANSAVVATLLGYIAVLVPMIEELLKPLAVWIFAKKIESPAQGFAMGMLSGAAFALLESLNASGDGSASWPVIVSIRAGTSLLHMTASGLVGWGIVSAFREKKAVRFFAAYFSAVAIHGIWNACAVGAGISTIGELIGKPEWLFNIIPAALCGMTVLGIGMFAVLIASNRKLGNAIVTPPNPPIETANEEGVK
;
A
#
# COMPACT_ATOMS: atom_id res chain seq x y z
N MET A 1 45.43 -9.91 -6.18
CA MET A 1 44.09 -9.28 -6.16
C MET A 1 43.06 -10.34 -6.53
N GLN A 2 42.30 -10.87 -5.57
CA GLN A 2 41.14 -11.70 -5.91
C GLN A 2 40.11 -10.81 -6.59
N THR A 3 39.75 -11.12 -7.83
CA THR A 3 38.63 -10.48 -8.52
C THR A 3 37.37 -10.76 -7.72
N LYS A 4 36.86 -9.76 -7.00
CA LYS A 4 35.60 -9.87 -6.26
C LYS A 4 34.52 -10.24 -7.30
N LYS A 5 34.00 -11.47 -7.23
CA LYS A 5 32.92 -11.94 -8.10
C LYS A 5 31.72 -11.00 -7.96
N THR A 6 31.17 -10.56 -9.09
CA THR A 6 30.00 -9.67 -9.13
C THR A 6 28.81 -10.29 -8.40
N HIS A 7 28.19 -9.54 -7.49
CA HIS A 7 26.96 -9.98 -6.82
C HIS A 7 25.74 -9.72 -7.73
N TRP A 8 25.50 -10.67 -8.64
CA TRP A 8 24.43 -10.60 -9.66
C TRP A 8 23.05 -10.19 -9.15
N PRO A 9 22.54 -10.71 -8.01
CA PRO A 9 21.23 -10.29 -7.52
C PRO A 9 21.14 -8.79 -7.23
N SER A 10 22.19 -8.20 -6.64
CA SER A 10 22.22 -6.75 -6.39
C SER A 10 22.34 -5.94 -7.68
N LEU A 11 23.05 -6.46 -8.68
CA LEU A 11 23.16 -5.79 -9.98
C LEU A 11 21.81 -5.71 -10.69
N LEU A 12 21.03 -6.79 -10.70
CA LEU A 12 19.69 -6.79 -11.30
C LEU A 12 18.75 -5.83 -10.55
N ILE A 13 18.80 -5.82 -9.22
CA ILE A 13 18.01 -4.90 -8.40
C ILE A 13 18.42 -3.45 -8.70
N LEU A 14 19.70 -3.14 -8.87
CA LEU A 14 20.15 -1.79 -9.23
C LEU A 14 19.57 -1.31 -10.55
N ILE A 15 19.53 -2.17 -11.57
CA ILE A 15 18.95 -1.83 -12.87
C ILE A 15 17.47 -1.47 -12.69
N VAL A 16 16.74 -2.31 -11.96
CA VAL A 16 15.33 -2.07 -11.64
C VAL A 16 15.12 -0.75 -10.89
N LEU A 17 15.90 -0.49 -9.85
CA LEU A 17 15.79 0.75 -9.07
C LEU A 17 16.16 1.98 -9.91
N GLY A 18 17.17 1.87 -10.78
CA GLY A 18 17.58 2.96 -11.67
C GLY A 18 16.51 3.30 -12.71
N ILE A 19 15.93 2.27 -13.35
CA ILE A 19 14.83 2.45 -14.31
C ILE A 19 13.58 3.00 -13.60
N GLY A 20 13.25 2.44 -12.43
CA GLY A 20 12.11 2.90 -11.61
C GLY A 20 12.27 4.37 -11.21
N ALA A 21 13.42 4.76 -10.67
CA ALA A 21 13.69 6.14 -10.29
C ALA A 21 13.63 7.11 -11.47
N ALA A 22 14.16 6.72 -12.64
CA ALA A 22 14.08 7.53 -13.85
C ALA A 22 12.64 7.70 -14.35
N PHE A 23 11.85 6.63 -14.34
CA PHE A 23 10.44 6.68 -14.71
C PHE A 23 9.64 7.57 -13.77
N VAL A 24 9.77 7.37 -12.46
CA VAL A 24 9.05 8.17 -11.45
C VAL A 24 9.46 9.64 -11.49
N LEU A 25 10.74 9.93 -11.79
CA LEU A 25 11.21 11.30 -11.99
C LEU A 25 10.52 11.99 -13.18
N LEU A 26 10.33 11.27 -14.29
CA LEU A 26 9.60 11.80 -15.45
C LEU A 26 8.13 12.08 -15.12
N VAL A 27 7.48 11.18 -14.37
CA VAL A 27 6.09 11.37 -13.90
C VAL A 27 6.00 12.59 -12.99
N SER A 28 6.87 12.70 -11.98
CA SER A 28 6.95 13.84 -11.07
C SER A 28 7.12 15.15 -11.85
N PHE A 29 8.07 15.20 -12.80
CA PHE A 29 8.33 16.40 -13.59
C PHE A 29 7.14 16.79 -14.47
N GLY A 30 6.49 15.83 -15.13
CA GLY A 30 5.31 16.06 -15.95
C GLY A 30 4.14 16.63 -15.14
N LEU A 31 3.86 16.04 -13.97
CA LEU A 31 2.84 16.53 -13.04
C LEU A 31 3.17 17.92 -12.50
N GLY A 32 4.44 18.18 -12.18
CA GLY A 32 4.90 19.49 -11.72
C GLY A 32 4.73 20.58 -12.78
N ILE A 33 5.08 20.30 -14.04
CA ILE A 33 4.86 21.25 -15.15
C ILE A 33 3.36 21.51 -15.33
N ASN A 34 2.54 20.46 -15.41
CA ASN A 34 1.09 20.61 -15.58
C ASN A 34 0.46 21.41 -14.44
N SER A 35 0.91 21.16 -13.21
CA SER A 35 0.48 21.89 -12.03
C SER A 35 0.88 23.37 -12.06
N ILE A 36 2.09 23.70 -12.52
CA ILE A 36 2.53 25.09 -12.69
C ILE A 36 1.65 25.79 -13.73
N ILE A 37 1.39 25.14 -14.87
CA ILE A 37 0.54 25.71 -15.93
C ILE A 37 -0.87 25.95 -15.40
N GLY A 38 -1.48 24.94 -14.77
CA GLY A 38 -2.83 25.04 -14.19
C GLY A 38 -2.98 26.14 -13.15
N LEU A 39 -1.92 26.45 -12.40
CA LEU A 39 -1.92 27.58 -11.45
C LEU A 39 -2.04 28.95 -12.12
N PHE A 40 -1.52 29.11 -13.34
CA PHE A 40 -1.56 30.38 -14.08
C PHE A 40 -2.74 30.49 -15.06
N THR A 41 -3.34 29.36 -15.43
CA THR A 41 -4.51 29.33 -16.32
C THR A 41 -5.83 29.25 -15.57
N ASP A 42 -5.81 29.10 -14.23
CA ASP A 42 -6.97 28.81 -13.38
C ASP A 42 -7.75 27.57 -13.87
N GLU A 43 -7.05 26.60 -14.45
CA GLU A 43 -7.61 25.34 -14.96
C GLU A 43 -7.24 24.16 -14.06
N GLY A 44 -8.26 23.42 -13.60
CA GLY A 44 -8.11 22.17 -12.86
C GLY A 44 -7.56 22.31 -11.44
N ASP A 45 -7.33 21.17 -10.79
CA ASP A 45 -6.74 21.11 -9.44
C ASP A 45 -5.20 21.20 -9.51
N SER A 46 -4.70 22.41 -9.68
CA SER A 46 -3.26 22.68 -9.72
C SER A 46 -2.55 22.25 -8.44
N ALA A 47 -3.19 22.40 -7.27
CA ALA A 47 -2.64 22.02 -5.98
C ALA A 47 -2.53 20.49 -5.84
N GLY A 48 -3.56 19.73 -6.21
CA GLY A 48 -3.52 18.27 -6.29
C GLY A 48 -2.43 17.74 -7.23
N GLY A 49 -2.25 18.41 -8.37
CA GLY A 49 -1.13 18.16 -9.28
C GLY A 49 0.25 18.37 -8.63
N MET A 50 0.41 19.44 -7.84
CA MET A 50 1.67 19.70 -7.13
C MET A 50 1.92 18.70 -5.99
N ILE A 51 0.87 18.33 -5.25
CA ILE A 51 0.95 17.29 -4.21
C ILE A 51 1.47 16.00 -4.84
N SER A 52 0.89 15.58 -5.97
CA SER A 52 1.29 14.36 -6.69
C SER A 52 2.73 14.45 -7.23
N SER A 53 3.12 15.61 -7.77
CA SER A 53 4.49 15.87 -8.22
C SER A 53 5.51 15.68 -7.09
N ILE A 54 5.25 16.29 -5.93
CA ILE A 54 6.13 16.22 -4.75
C ILE A 54 6.11 14.82 -4.12
N ALA A 55 4.97 14.12 -4.13
CA ALA A 55 4.86 12.72 -3.72
C ALA A 55 5.82 11.82 -4.51
N PHE A 56 5.73 11.84 -5.85
CA PHE A 56 6.64 11.09 -6.71
C PHE A 56 8.09 11.58 -6.61
N GLY A 57 8.32 12.88 -6.45
CA GLY A 57 9.66 13.44 -6.23
C GLY A 57 10.30 12.92 -4.93
N PHE A 58 9.52 12.79 -3.86
CA PHE A 58 9.96 12.18 -2.61
C PHE A 58 10.26 10.69 -2.77
N GLU A 59 9.45 9.96 -3.55
CA GLU A 59 9.71 8.56 -3.88
C GLU A 59 11.06 8.39 -4.61
N VAL A 60 11.38 9.27 -5.57
CA VAL A 60 12.69 9.29 -6.26
C VAL A 60 13.84 9.42 -5.27
N ILE A 61 13.72 10.28 -4.25
CA ILE A 61 14.75 10.44 -3.21
C ILE A 61 14.97 9.12 -2.45
N ILE A 62 13.89 8.42 -2.08
CA ILE A 62 14.00 7.12 -1.41
C ILE A 62 14.60 6.07 -2.35
N LEU A 63 14.22 6.06 -3.63
CA LEU A 63 14.77 5.13 -4.61
C LEU A 63 16.26 5.36 -4.85
N ILE A 64 16.73 6.61 -4.89
CA ILE A 64 18.17 6.95 -4.97
C ILE A 64 18.91 6.45 -3.73
N LEU A 65 18.33 6.63 -2.53
CA LEU A 65 18.88 6.08 -1.28
C LEU A 65 18.98 4.55 -1.36
N CYS A 66 17.92 3.88 -1.85
CA CYS A 66 17.93 2.43 -2.02
C CYS A 66 19.00 1.98 -3.02
N PHE A 67 19.08 2.65 -4.17
CA PHE A 67 20.08 2.42 -5.20
C PHE A 67 21.49 2.53 -4.62
N TRP A 68 21.77 3.57 -3.84
CA TRP A 68 23.08 3.76 -3.22
C TRP A 68 23.51 2.57 -2.35
N PHE A 69 22.64 2.09 -1.45
CA PHE A 69 22.98 0.97 -0.56
C PHE A 69 23.10 -0.37 -1.29
N VAL A 70 22.33 -0.59 -2.36
CA VAL A 70 22.48 -1.79 -3.19
C VAL A 70 23.77 -1.70 -4.03
N LEU A 71 24.17 -0.50 -4.48
CA LEU A 71 25.41 -0.25 -5.22
C LEU A 71 26.64 -0.56 -4.37
N GLN A 72 26.59 -0.25 -3.07
CA GLN A 72 27.66 -0.64 -2.15
C GLN A 72 27.92 -2.16 -2.18
N LYS A 73 26.87 -2.98 -2.32
CA LYS A 73 27.01 -4.44 -2.39
C LYS A 73 27.65 -4.89 -3.71
N THR A 74 27.30 -4.29 -4.85
CA THR A 74 27.94 -4.63 -6.13
C THR A 74 29.39 -4.17 -6.21
N MET A 75 29.73 -3.06 -5.54
CA MET A 75 31.11 -2.60 -5.36
C MET A 75 31.90 -3.46 -4.35
N GLY A 76 31.26 -4.43 -3.69
CA GLY A 76 31.88 -5.29 -2.69
C GLY A 76 32.32 -4.56 -1.43
N ARG A 77 31.63 -3.48 -1.05
CA ARG A 77 31.91 -2.75 0.20
C ARG A 77 31.29 -3.48 1.39
N GLU A 78 32.08 -3.70 2.44
CA GLU A 78 31.66 -4.46 3.64
C GLU A 78 30.47 -3.81 4.38
N GLN A 79 30.38 -2.48 4.33
CA GLN A 79 29.28 -1.70 4.91
C GLN A 79 27.90 -2.13 4.41
N ALA A 80 27.81 -2.69 3.20
CA ALA A 80 26.56 -3.18 2.64
C ALA A 80 26.02 -4.40 3.40
N ASP A 81 26.92 -5.21 3.96
CA ASP A 81 26.63 -6.46 4.67
C ASP A 81 26.42 -6.27 6.17
N HIS A 82 26.64 -5.07 6.69
CA HIS A 82 26.36 -4.76 8.08
C HIS A 82 24.86 -4.95 8.38
N SER A 83 24.59 -5.57 9.52
CA SER A 83 23.24 -5.66 10.08
C SER A 83 22.63 -4.26 10.22
N PHE A 84 21.35 -4.16 9.91
CA PHE A 84 20.55 -2.95 10.04
C PHE A 84 19.50 -3.15 11.13
N LYS A 85 19.51 -2.24 12.09
CA LYS A 85 18.42 -2.05 13.05
C LYS A 85 17.79 -0.70 12.77
N PHE A 86 16.47 -0.66 12.74
CA PHE A 86 15.77 0.58 12.47
C PHE A 86 15.96 1.56 13.65
N PRO A 87 16.43 2.80 13.40
CA PRO A 87 16.73 3.75 14.46
C PRO A 87 15.44 4.40 14.99
N PHE A 88 14.78 3.74 15.94
CA PHE A 88 13.54 4.21 16.55
C PHE A 88 13.66 4.36 18.06
N ALA A 89 13.10 5.44 18.61
CA ALA A 89 13.11 5.73 20.04
C ALA A 89 11.75 6.20 20.53
N SER A 90 11.36 5.86 21.76
CA SER A 90 10.01 6.10 22.28
C SER A 90 9.59 7.58 22.29
N TRP A 91 10.53 8.52 22.43
CA TRP A 91 10.22 9.96 22.36
C TRP A 91 9.72 10.39 20.98
N GLN A 92 10.11 9.67 19.92
CA GLN A 92 9.67 9.98 18.56
C GLN A 92 8.16 9.81 18.40
N ILE A 93 7.50 8.98 19.21
CA ILE A 93 6.04 8.82 19.19
C ILE A 93 5.35 10.17 19.45
N ILE A 94 5.72 10.83 20.55
CA ILE A 94 5.13 12.12 20.93
C ILE A 94 5.49 13.20 19.91
N ALA A 95 6.74 13.23 19.45
CA ALA A 95 7.19 14.18 18.43
C ALA A 95 6.41 14.02 17.11
N ILE A 96 6.23 12.79 16.64
CA ILE A 96 5.50 12.48 15.40
C ILE A 96 4.02 12.85 15.53
N ILE A 97 3.37 12.49 16.64
CA ILE A 97 1.97 12.88 16.89
C ILE A 97 1.82 14.41 16.85
N GLY A 98 2.73 15.14 17.50
CA GLY A 98 2.74 16.60 17.49
C GLY A 98 2.90 17.19 16.09
N VAL A 99 3.86 16.69 15.31
CA VAL A 99 4.09 17.13 13.93
C VAL A 99 2.89 16.86 13.04
N VAL A 100 2.30 15.67 13.13
CA VAL A 100 1.15 15.27 12.30
C VAL A 100 -0.08 16.10 12.64
N ILE A 101 -0.40 16.29 13.92
CA ILE A 101 -1.55 17.11 14.34
C ILE A 101 -1.37 18.55 13.86
N PHE A 102 -0.17 19.12 14.05
CA PHE A 102 0.10 20.49 13.64
C PHE A 102 0.05 20.66 12.12
N ALA A 103 0.65 19.74 11.36
CA ALA A 103 0.63 19.76 9.91
C ALA A 103 -0.78 19.58 9.34
N ALA A 104 -1.58 18.66 9.90
CA ALA A 104 -2.96 18.43 9.50
C ALA A 104 -3.85 19.65 9.83
N ALA A 105 -3.64 20.29 10.99
CA ALA A 105 -4.38 21.50 11.36
C ALA A 105 -4.07 22.67 10.42
N ILE A 106 -2.79 22.93 10.14
CA ILE A 106 -2.41 23.98 9.17
C ILE A 106 -2.94 23.64 7.79
N GLY A 107 -2.75 22.40 7.33
CA GLY A 107 -3.19 21.98 6.01
C GLY A 107 -4.71 22.07 5.85
N GLY A 108 -5.47 21.75 6.88
CA GLY A 108 -6.92 21.89 6.86
C GLY A 108 -7.40 23.33 6.87
N VAL A 109 -6.76 24.22 7.63
CA VAL A 109 -7.05 25.65 7.55
C VAL A 109 -6.73 26.17 6.15
N THR A 110 -5.57 25.82 5.59
CA THR A 110 -5.16 26.20 4.24
C THR A 110 -6.18 25.71 3.20
N ALA A 111 -6.49 24.41 3.19
CA ALA A 111 -7.44 23.80 2.26
C ALA A 111 -8.82 24.47 2.32
N TYR A 112 -9.30 24.81 3.52
CA TYR A 112 -10.59 25.48 3.73
C TYR A 112 -10.61 26.95 3.23
N THR A 113 -9.45 27.58 3.04
CA THR A 113 -9.42 28.93 2.45
C THR A 113 -9.80 28.94 0.97
N GLU A 114 -9.68 27.79 0.28
CA GLU A 114 -9.89 27.64 -1.17
C GLU A 114 -9.05 28.60 -2.03
N ILE A 115 -7.97 29.14 -1.47
CA ILE A 115 -7.04 30.01 -2.19
C ILE A 115 -6.02 29.13 -2.93
N ALA A 116 -6.13 29.06 -4.25
CA ALA A 116 -5.35 28.16 -5.10
C ALA A 116 -3.84 28.20 -4.84
N TRP A 117 -3.22 29.38 -4.80
CA TRP A 117 -1.77 29.51 -4.59
C TRP A 117 -1.33 29.12 -3.17
N LEU A 118 -2.18 29.32 -2.15
CA LEU A 118 -1.88 28.86 -0.80
C LEU A 118 -1.90 27.33 -0.75
N ASN A 119 -2.94 26.71 -1.33
CA ASN A 119 -3.05 25.26 -1.39
C ASN A 119 -1.87 24.65 -2.15
N TRP A 120 -1.51 25.24 -3.29
CA TRP A 120 -0.42 24.82 -4.15
C TRP A 120 0.96 24.87 -3.47
N ILE A 121 1.22 25.89 -2.63
CA ILE A 121 2.51 26.02 -1.92
C ILE A 121 2.58 25.11 -0.69
N PHE A 122 1.54 25.08 0.14
CA PHE A 122 1.61 24.48 1.48
C PHE A 122 1.20 23.01 1.51
N LEU A 123 0.11 22.63 0.84
CA LEU A 123 -0.44 21.27 0.94
C LEU A 123 0.55 20.17 0.50
N PRO A 124 1.40 20.34 -0.53
CA PRO A 124 2.36 19.31 -0.89
C PRO A 124 3.34 18.94 0.23
N ALA A 125 3.91 19.95 0.89
CA ALA A 125 4.84 19.73 2.00
C ALA A 125 4.11 19.16 3.23
N LEU A 126 2.91 19.66 3.52
CA LEU A 126 2.10 19.19 4.64
C LEU A 126 1.62 17.75 4.43
N THR A 127 1.35 17.34 3.19
CA THR A 127 0.99 15.96 2.83
C THR A 127 2.12 15.00 3.22
N LEU A 128 3.37 15.33 2.90
CA LEU A 128 4.52 14.53 3.33
C LEU A 128 4.60 14.43 4.87
N LEU A 129 4.38 15.54 5.58
CA LEU A 129 4.43 15.59 7.05
C LEU A 129 3.29 14.85 7.73
N VAL A 130 2.14 14.70 7.07
CA VAL A 130 1.01 13.93 7.61
C VAL A 130 1.16 12.43 7.31
N ILE A 131 1.75 12.05 6.18
CA ILE A 131 1.76 10.65 5.72
C ILE A 131 3.04 9.90 6.11
N VAL A 132 4.21 10.50 5.90
CA VAL A 132 5.50 9.81 6.10
C VAL A 132 5.77 9.53 7.59
N PRO A 133 5.56 10.47 8.53
CA PRO A 133 5.85 10.24 9.94
C PRO A 133 5.02 9.12 10.59
N PRO A 134 3.70 8.96 10.34
CA PRO A 134 2.97 7.79 10.84
C PRO A 134 3.54 6.46 10.34
N ILE A 135 3.92 6.37 9.06
CA ILE A 135 4.54 5.15 8.51
C ILE A 135 5.86 4.84 9.24
N TRP A 136 6.71 5.87 9.44
CA TRP A 136 7.94 5.75 10.22
C TRP A 136 7.67 5.26 11.64
N MET A 137 6.69 5.86 12.32
CA MET A 137 6.31 5.51 13.69
C MET A 137 5.81 4.07 13.80
N LEU A 138 4.87 3.68 12.93
CA LEU A 138 4.29 2.34 12.93
C LEU A 138 5.35 1.27 12.62
N PHE A 139 6.28 1.56 11.71
CA PHE A 139 7.36 0.65 11.36
C PHE A 139 8.32 0.51 12.55
N GLY A 140 8.66 1.64 13.17
CA GLY A 140 9.49 1.68 14.37
C GLY A 140 8.92 0.89 15.53
N ILE A 141 7.63 1.07 15.85
CA ILE A 141 6.94 0.32 16.90
C ILE A 141 6.91 -1.18 16.58
N GLY A 142 6.58 -1.56 15.33
CA GLY A 142 6.41 -2.96 14.94
C GLY A 142 7.71 -3.74 14.80
N THR A 143 8.82 -3.05 14.52
CA THR A 143 10.13 -3.68 14.28
C THR A 143 11.16 -3.39 15.36
N ASN A 144 10.79 -2.67 16.42
CA ASN A 144 11.72 -2.30 17.48
C ASN A 144 12.47 -3.52 18.03
N GLY A 145 13.79 -3.42 18.10
CA GLY A 145 14.67 -4.50 18.58
C GLY A 145 14.89 -5.66 17.61
N ILE A 146 14.21 -5.73 16.46
CA ILE A 146 14.38 -6.78 15.46
C ILE A 146 15.52 -6.41 14.50
N ASP A 147 16.41 -7.37 14.23
CA ASP A 147 17.45 -7.25 13.22
C ASP A 147 16.87 -7.45 11.82
N LEU A 148 17.00 -6.45 10.95
CA LEU A 148 16.47 -6.46 9.58
C LEU A 148 17.45 -7.10 8.58
N GLY A 149 18.61 -7.52 9.07
CA GLY A 149 19.69 -8.15 8.33
C GLY A 149 20.52 -7.13 7.56
N PRO A 150 21.25 -7.58 6.53
CA PRO A 150 22.16 -6.72 5.77
C PRO A 150 21.47 -5.49 5.19
N ARG A 151 22.10 -4.31 5.32
CA ARG A 151 21.61 -3.03 4.77
C ARG A 151 21.18 -3.15 3.31
N TRP A 152 22.00 -3.76 2.46
CA TRP A 152 21.65 -3.89 1.05
C TRP A 152 20.31 -4.61 0.83
N ARG A 153 19.98 -5.60 1.68
CA ARG A 153 18.73 -6.36 1.58
C ARG A 153 17.56 -5.54 2.10
N PHE A 154 17.72 -4.81 3.20
CA PHE A 154 16.72 -3.86 3.69
C PHE A 154 16.31 -2.87 2.57
N PHE A 155 17.30 -2.20 1.97
CA PHE A 155 17.06 -1.24 0.90
C PHE A 155 16.58 -1.89 -0.41
N SER A 156 16.94 -3.14 -0.68
CA SER A 156 16.35 -3.90 -1.79
C SER A 156 14.86 -4.16 -1.57
N VAL A 157 14.45 -4.55 -0.37
CA VAL A 157 13.03 -4.82 -0.06
C VAL A 157 12.21 -3.53 -0.12
N LEU A 158 12.72 -2.43 0.44
CA LEU A 158 12.08 -1.12 0.36
C LEU A 158 11.90 -0.68 -1.10
N GLY A 159 12.98 -0.69 -1.89
CA GLY A 159 12.93 -0.23 -3.29
C GLY A 159 12.08 -1.13 -4.19
N LEU A 160 12.14 -2.46 -4.05
CA LEU A 160 11.28 -3.37 -4.81
C LEU A 160 9.80 -3.24 -4.42
N GLY A 161 9.52 -2.92 -3.15
CA GLY A 161 8.17 -2.69 -2.65
C GLY A 161 7.52 -1.40 -3.16
N MET A 162 8.30 -0.41 -3.59
CA MET A 162 7.80 0.81 -4.24
C MET A 162 7.79 0.72 -5.77
N THR A 163 8.46 -0.27 -6.36
CA THR A 163 8.60 -0.36 -7.84
C THR A 163 7.91 -1.60 -8.39
N VAL A 164 8.60 -2.74 -8.37
CA VAL A 164 8.17 -3.98 -9.02
C VAL A 164 6.91 -4.54 -8.38
N GLY A 165 6.77 -4.48 -7.05
CA GLY A 165 5.60 -4.98 -6.34
C GLY A 165 4.31 -4.35 -6.87
N PRO A 166 4.13 -3.02 -6.73
CA PRO A 166 2.97 -2.28 -7.25
C PRO A 166 2.71 -2.51 -8.73
N LEU A 167 3.76 -2.46 -9.58
CA LEU A 167 3.63 -2.66 -11.02
C LEU A 167 3.01 -4.03 -11.36
N ILE A 168 3.51 -5.10 -10.73
CA ILE A 168 2.99 -6.45 -10.97
C ILE A 168 1.56 -6.56 -10.44
N MET A 169 1.26 -6.02 -9.25
CA MET A 169 -0.10 -6.05 -8.69
C MET A 169 -1.12 -5.39 -9.62
N ILE A 170 -0.83 -4.18 -10.10
CA ILE A 170 -1.67 -3.44 -11.05
C ILE A 170 -1.90 -4.25 -12.33
N ILE A 171 -0.87 -4.92 -12.88
CA ILE A 171 -1.03 -5.76 -14.07
C ILE A 171 -2.01 -6.91 -13.81
N PHE A 172 -1.87 -7.63 -12.69
CA PHE A 172 -2.77 -8.74 -12.35
C PHE A 172 -4.19 -8.26 -12.07
N GLU A 173 -4.35 -7.13 -11.39
CA GLU A 173 -5.64 -6.50 -11.13
C GLU A 173 -6.34 -6.10 -12.42
N ILE A 174 -5.65 -5.42 -13.34
CA ILE A 174 -6.21 -5.03 -14.65
C ILE A 174 -6.60 -6.26 -15.47
N ILE A 175 -5.76 -7.28 -15.54
CA ILE A 175 -6.08 -8.53 -16.26
C ILE A 175 -7.35 -9.15 -15.69
N LEU A 176 -7.46 -9.23 -14.36
CA LEU A 176 -8.63 -9.78 -13.70
C LEU A 176 -9.88 -8.94 -13.92
N LEU A 177 -9.77 -7.62 -13.84
CA LEU A 177 -10.86 -6.69 -14.11
C LEU A 177 -11.37 -6.82 -15.54
N VAL A 178 -10.46 -6.85 -16.53
CA VAL A 178 -10.81 -7.06 -17.94
C VAL A 178 -11.52 -8.39 -18.14
N PHE A 179 -11.05 -9.46 -17.49
CA PHE A 179 -11.71 -10.75 -17.53
C PHE A 179 -13.14 -10.70 -16.96
N ILE A 180 -13.34 -10.05 -15.81
CA ILE A 180 -14.67 -9.86 -15.20
C ILE A 180 -15.59 -9.06 -16.11
N ILE A 181 -15.11 -7.98 -16.71
CA ILE A 181 -15.88 -7.14 -17.64
C ILE A 181 -16.30 -7.97 -18.86
N ILE A 182 -15.38 -8.68 -19.51
CA ILE A 182 -15.67 -9.52 -20.68
C ILE A 182 -16.68 -10.61 -20.32
N ALA A 183 -16.49 -11.29 -19.18
CA ALA A 183 -17.41 -12.31 -18.71
C ALA A 183 -18.82 -11.72 -18.44
N GLY A 184 -18.88 -10.51 -17.86
CA GLY A 184 -20.12 -9.77 -17.63
C GLY A 184 -20.84 -9.43 -18.94
N PHE A 185 -20.13 -8.92 -19.94
CA PHE A 185 -20.71 -8.63 -21.26
C PHE A 185 -21.21 -9.89 -21.97
N ILE A 186 -20.44 -10.99 -21.93
CA ILE A 186 -20.87 -12.29 -22.49
C ILE A 186 -22.13 -12.78 -21.77
N TYR A 187 -22.15 -12.70 -20.43
CA TYR A 187 -23.32 -13.08 -19.64
C TYR A 187 -24.55 -12.25 -20.03
N LEU A 188 -24.41 -10.93 -20.14
CA LEU A 188 -25.50 -10.05 -20.56
C LEU A 188 -25.98 -10.38 -21.98
N ALA A 189 -25.07 -10.55 -22.94
CA ALA A 189 -25.43 -10.87 -24.33
C ALA A 189 -26.20 -12.19 -24.45
N VAL A 190 -25.87 -13.19 -23.64
CA VAL A 190 -26.50 -14.53 -23.70
C VAL A 190 -27.77 -14.59 -22.84
N GLN A 191 -27.76 -14.04 -21.64
CA GLN A 191 -28.82 -14.23 -20.64
C GLN A 191 -29.80 -13.05 -20.55
N LYS A 192 -29.40 -11.85 -20.98
CA LYS A 192 -30.16 -10.61 -20.91
C LYS A 192 -29.97 -9.76 -22.19
N PRO A 193 -30.33 -10.29 -23.37
CA PRO A 193 -30.05 -9.62 -24.65
C PRO A 193 -30.70 -8.23 -24.76
N ASP A 194 -31.88 -8.03 -24.17
CA ASP A 194 -32.54 -6.72 -24.17
C ASP A 194 -31.73 -5.67 -23.39
N LEU A 195 -31.25 -6.02 -22.19
CA LEU A 195 -30.41 -5.15 -21.36
C LEU A 195 -29.04 -4.90 -22.03
N PHE A 196 -28.50 -5.90 -22.71
CA PHE A 196 -27.29 -5.72 -23.50
C PHE A 196 -27.49 -4.69 -24.61
N GLN A 197 -28.60 -4.77 -25.36
CA GLN A 197 -28.91 -3.79 -26.41
C GLN A 197 -29.17 -2.40 -25.84
N GLU A 198 -29.85 -2.31 -24.68
CA GLU A 198 -30.05 -1.05 -23.96
C GLU A 198 -28.72 -0.38 -23.60
N LEU A 199 -27.75 -1.13 -23.08
CA LEU A 199 -26.41 -0.63 -22.77
C LEU A 199 -25.63 -0.17 -24.02
N ILE A 200 -25.79 -0.86 -25.15
CA ILE A 200 -25.18 -0.43 -26.42
C ILE A 200 -25.79 0.90 -26.88
N ASN A 201 -27.11 1.05 -26.79
CA ASN A 201 -27.80 2.29 -27.16
C ASN A 201 -27.40 3.43 -26.21
N LEU A 202 -27.37 3.18 -24.90
CA LEU A 202 -26.89 4.14 -23.91
C LEU A 202 -25.47 4.61 -24.22
N THR A 203 -24.57 3.69 -24.59
CA THR A 203 -23.20 4.06 -24.98
C THR A 203 -23.19 4.99 -26.19
N GLN A 204 -24.08 4.80 -27.16
CA GLN A 204 -24.19 5.68 -28.33
C GLN A 204 -24.78 7.04 -27.99
N GLU A 205 -25.76 7.09 -27.08
CA GLU A 205 -26.34 8.34 -26.58
C GLU A 205 -25.29 9.18 -25.83
N LEU A 206 -24.48 8.53 -24.99
CA LEU A 206 -23.46 9.20 -24.18
C LEU A 206 -22.22 9.64 -24.98
N GLN A 207 -21.97 9.09 -26.16
CA GLN A 207 -20.73 9.36 -26.93
C GLN A 207 -20.51 10.83 -27.28
N ASN A 208 -21.59 11.59 -27.49
CA ASN A 208 -21.53 13.00 -27.85
C ASN A 208 -22.18 13.91 -26.82
N GLU A 209 -22.63 13.35 -25.69
CA GLU A 209 -23.30 14.12 -24.66
C GLU A 209 -22.28 14.77 -23.74
N THR A 210 -22.53 16.03 -23.38
CA THR A 210 -21.66 16.83 -22.49
C THR A 210 -22.39 17.29 -21.25
N ASP A 211 -23.72 17.17 -21.20
CA ASP A 211 -24.51 17.45 -20.02
C ASP A 211 -24.25 16.40 -18.93
N GLN A 212 -23.59 16.84 -17.85
CA GLN A 212 -23.23 16.00 -16.72
C GLN A 212 -24.44 15.41 -16.00
N ASP A 213 -25.53 16.18 -15.89
CA ASP A 213 -26.75 15.72 -15.21
C ASP A 213 -27.46 14.66 -16.04
N PHE A 214 -27.49 14.83 -17.36
CA PHE A 214 -28.02 13.80 -18.25
C PHE A 214 -27.19 12.52 -18.16
N ILE A 215 -25.86 12.62 -18.24
CA ILE A 215 -24.95 11.47 -18.15
C ILE A 215 -25.17 10.74 -16.82
N LEU A 216 -25.17 11.47 -15.70
CA LEU A 216 -25.32 10.88 -14.38
C LEU A 216 -26.67 10.18 -14.24
N ASN A 217 -27.77 10.83 -14.63
CA ASN A 217 -29.11 10.27 -14.53
C ASN A 217 -29.30 9.03 -15.43
N SER A 218 -28.63 9.01 -16.58
CA SER A 218 -28.70 7.88 -17.52
C SER A 218 -27.93 6.66 -17.05
N VAL A 219 -26.80 6.86 -16.35
CA VAL A 219 -25.95 5.76 -15.86
C VAL A 219 -26.34 5.31 -14.43
N ALA A 220 -26.97 6.18 -13.63
CA ALA A 220 -27.33 5.90 -12.24
C ALA A 220 -28.10 4.58 -12.01
N PRO A 221 -29.10 4.21 -12.83
CA PRO A 221 -29.84 2.94 -12.65
C PRO A 221 -28.94 1.70 -12.74
N TYR A 222 -27.87 1.78 -13.54
CA TYR A 222 -26.93 0.68 -13.76
C TYR A 222 -25.90 0.60 -12.64
N ILE A 223 -25.38 1.75 -12.17
CA ILE A 223 -24.47 1.80 -11.03
C ILE A 223 -25.16 1.33 -9.76
N ALA A 224 -26.42 1.74 -9.56
CA ALA A 224 -27.23 1.35 -8.40
C ALA A 224 -27.71 -0.11 -8.45
N ASN A 225 -27.46 -0.84 -9.53
CA ASN A 225 -27.83 -2.25 -9.64
C ASN A 225 -27.09 -3.09 -8.60
N SER A 226 -27.83 -3.88 -7.82
CA SER A 226 -27.25 -4.67 -6.72
C SER A 226 -26.21 -5.70 -7.19
N ALA A 227 -26.34 -6.24 -8.42
CA ALA A 227 -25.35 -7.16 -8.97
C ALA A 227 -24.07 -6.44 -9.38
N VAL A 228 -24.17 -5.22 -9.92
CA VAL A 228 -23.02 -4.37 -10.23
C VAL A 228 -22.30 -3.97 -8.95
N VAL A 229 -23.03 -3.49 -7.94
CA VAL A 229 -22.49 -3.16 -6.62
C VAL A 229 -21.84 -4.39 -5.97
N ALA A 230 -22.50 -5.55 -5.99
CA ALA A 230 -21.94 -6.78 -5.42
C ALA A 230 -20.68 -7.25 -6.17
N THR A 231 -20.64 -7.10 -7.49
CA THR A 231 -19.48 -7.46 -8.30
C THR A 231 -18.31 -6.52 -8.02
N LEU A 232 -18.57 -5.20 -7.97
CA LEU A 232 -17.57 -4.20 -7.62
C LEU A 232 -17.03 -4.42 -6.20
N LEU A 233 -17.92 -4.66 -5.24
CA LEU A 233 -17.54 -4.95 -3.86
C LEU A 233 -16.73 -6.26 -3.77
N GLY A 234 -17.16 -7.33 -4.45
CA GLY A 234 -16.42 -8.59 -4.51
C GLY A 234 -15.03 -8.43 -5.14
N TYR A 235 -14.92 -7.60 -6.18
CA TYR A 235 -13.64 -7.28 -6.80
C TYR A 235 -12.71 -6.53 -5.83
N ILE A 236 -13.17 -5.39 -5.28
CA ILE A 236 -12.32 -4.51 -4.44
C ILE A 236 -12.07 -5.09 -3.04
N ALA A 237 -13.04 -5.79 -2.45
CA ALA A 237 -12.95 -6.30 -1.09
C ALA A 237 -12.48 -7.76 -1.00
N VAL A 238 -12.38 -8.50 -2.10
CA VAL A 238 -11.91 -9.90 -2.07
C VAL A 238 -10.77 -10.11 -3.05
N LEU A 239 -11.03 -9.89 -4.34
CA LEU A 239 -10.07 -10.25 -5.38
C LEU A 239 -8.81 -9.38 -5.37
N VAL A 240 -8.95 -8.07 -5.22
CA VAL A 240 -7.83 -7.13 -5.08
C VAL A 240 -6.97 -7.50 -3.84
N PRO A 241 -7.52 -7.59 -2.61
CA PRO A 241 -6.77 -8.05 -1.44
C PRO A 241 -6.07 -9.40 -1.61
N MET A 242 -6.68 -10.36 -2.32
CA MET A 242 -6.04 -11.66 -2.58
C MET A 242 -4.77 -11.53 -3.41
N ILE A 243 -4.79 -10.70 -4.46
CA ILE A 243 -3.62 -10.42 -5.29
C ILE A 243 -2.59 -9.64 -4.47
N GLU A 244 -3.07 -8.56 -3.84
CA GLU A 244 -2.25 -7.62 -3.12
C GLU A 244 -1.50 -8.26 -1.95
N GLU A 245 -2.18 -9.01 -1.07
CA GLU A 245 -1.51 -9.62 0.09
C GLU A 245 -0.59 -10.78 -0.29
N LEU A 246 -0.76 -11.37 -1.48
CA LEU A 246 0.15 -12.39 -1.99
C LEU A 246 1.45 -11.77 -2.53
N LEU A 247 1.32 -10.65 -3.26
CA LEU A 247 2.40 -10.06 -4.05
C LEU A 247 3.09 -8.88 -3.35
N LYS A 248 2.43 -8.16 -2.45
CA LYS A 248 3.02 -7.03 -1.70
C LYS A 248 4.34 -7.42 -1.01
N PRO A 249 4.47 -8.57 -0.32
CA PRO A 249 5.76 -9.04 0.22
C PRO A 249 6.63 -9.79 -0.82
N LEU A 250 6.58 -9.45 -2.12
CA LEU A 250 7.35 -10.10 -3.19
C LEU A 250 8.83 -10.25 -2.85
N ALA A 251 9.44 -9.20 -2.30
CA ALA A 251 10.85 -9.24 -1.94
C ALA A 251 11.13 -10.22 -0.78
N VAL A 252 10.17 -10.43 0.13
CA VAL A 252 10.25 -11.48 1.15
C VAL A 252 10.24 -12.87 0.51
N TRP A 253 9.41 -13.11 -0.51
CA TRP A 253 9.45 -14.36 -1.28
C TRP A 253 10.83 -14.59 -1.91
N ILE A 254 11.37 -13.58 -2.60
CA ILE A 254 12.69 -13.63 -3.24
C ILE A 254 13.79 -13.96 -2.22
N PHE A 255 13.70 -13.38 -1.02
CA PHE A 255 14.71 -13.55 0.03
C PHE A 255 14.34 -14.59 1.10
N ALA A 256 13.28 -15.38 0.94
CA ALA A 256 12.74 -16.23 2.00
C ALA A 256 13.79 -17.20 2.58
N LYS A 257 14.65 -17.76 1.72
CA LYS A 257 15.75 -18.66 2.11
C LYS A 257 16.95 -17.94 2.75
N LYS A 258 17.02 -16.61 2.66
CA LYS A 258 18.10 -15.79 3.24
C LYS A 258 17.66 -15.10 4.53
N ILE A 259 16.35 -14.96 4.77
CA ILE A 259 15.81 -14.37 6.01
C ILE A 259 15.93 -15.38 7.15
N GLU A 260 16.51 -15.00 8.27
CA GLU A 260 17.03 -15.93 9.28
C GLU A 260 15.96 -16.45 10.24
N SER A 261 14.91 -15.67 10.49
CA SER A 261 13.84 -16.03 11.43
C SER A 261 12.49 -15.49 10.99
N PRO A 262 11.37 -16.08 11.45
CA PRO A 262 10.04 -15.51 11.21
C PRO A 262 9.87 -14.10 11.77
N ALA A 263 10.61 -13.72 12.82
CA ALA A 263 10.63 -12.35 13.33
C ALA A 263 11.21 -11.37 12.32
N GLN A 264 12.32 -11.74 11.68
CA GLN A 264 12.86 -10.97 10.56
C GLN A 264 11.90 -11.03 9.35
N GLY A 265 11.24 -12.15 9.10
CA GLY A 265 10.20 -12.27 8.07
C GLY A 265 9.03 -11.30 8.27
N PHE A 266 8.54 -11.17 9.51
CA PHE A 266 7.53 -10.19 9.89
C PHE A 266 8.00 -8.77 9.60
N ALA A 267 9.20 -8.41 10.06
CA ALA A 267 9.72 -7.06 9.89
C ALA A 267 10.02 -6.70 8.42
N MET A 268 10.52 -7.65 7.62
CA MET A 268 10.70 -7.45 6.18
C MET A 268 9.36 -7.39 5.43
N GLY A 269 8.36 -8.15 5.88
CA GLY A 269 6.98 -8.04 5.40
C GLY A 269 6.38 -6.66 5.72
N MET A 270 6.54 -6.18 6.95
CA MET A 270 6.12 -4.82 7.33
C MET A 270 6.82 -3.76 6.48
N LEU A 271 8.10 -3.96 6.12
CA LEU A 271 8.85 -3.02 5.28
C LEU A 271 8.28 -2.97 3.86
N SER A 272 7.92 -4.12 3.27
CA SER A 272 7.19 -4.15 2.01
C SER A 272 5.82 -3.46 2.10
N GLY A 273 5.11 -3.65 3.22
CA GLY A 273 3.85 -2.95 3.47
C GLY A 273 4.01 -1.44 3.63
N ALA A 274 5.08 -0.99 4.30
CA ALA A 274 5.41 0.43 4.45
C ALA A 274 5.81 1.07 3.11
N ALA A 275 6.57 0.34 2.29
CA ALA A 275 6.93 0.75 0.93
C ALA A 275 5.68 0.96 0.06
N PHE A 276 4.78 -0.02 0.07
CA PHE A 276 3.50 0.08 -0.64
C PHE A 276 2.63 1.22 -0.10
N ALA A 277 2.50 1.33 1.23
CA ALA A 277 1.71 2.37 1.87
C ALA A 277 2.24 3.79 1.56
N LEU A 278 3.56 3.97 1.48
CA LEU A 278 4.15 5.25 1.04
C LEU A 278 3.69 5.61 -0.37
N LEU A 279 3.86 4.68 -1.32
CA LEU A 279 3.47 4.90 -2.71
C LEU A 279 1.96 5.16 -2.83
N GLU A 280 1.14 4.31 -2.23
CA GLU A 280 -0.31 4.39 -2.34
C GLU A 280 -0.85 5.63 -1.62
N SER A 281 -0.47 5.86 -0.36
CA SER A 281 -1.03 6.95 0.43
C SER A 281 -0.62 8.32 -0.08
N LEU A 282 0.64 8.49 -0.51
CA LEU A 282 1.09 9.78 -1.05
C LEU A 282 0.37 10.12 -2.36
N ASN A 283 0.22 9.16 -3.26
CA ASN A 283 -0.43 9.38 -4.55
C ASN A 283 -1.95 9.50 -4.43
N ALA A 284 -2.59 8.74 -3.53
CA ALA A 284 -4.01 8.87 -3.24
C ALA A 284 -4.39 10.18 -2.52
N SER A 285 -3.40 10.99 -2.12
CA SER A 285 -3.61 12.28 -1.45
C SER A 285 -3.43 13.48 -2.38
N GLY A 286 -3.34 13.26 -3.69
CA GLY A 286 -3.28 14.30 -4.72
C GLY A 286 -4.58 15.08 -4.93
N ASP A 287 -5.12 15.66 -3.86
CA ASP A 287 -6.33 16.48 -3.85
C ASP A 287 -6.04 17.81 -3.15
N GLY A 288 -6.13 18.91 -3.89
CA GLY A 288 -5.89 20.26 -3.40
C GLY A 288 -7.11 20.98 -2.82
N SER A 289 -8.25 20.30 -2.71
CA SER A 289 -9.53 20.88 -2.29
C SER A 289 -9.78 20.77 -0.77
N ALA A 290 -10.94 21.24 -0.32
CA ALA A 290 -11.39 21.18 1.06
C ALA A 290 -11.51 19.74 1.62
N SER A 291 -11.53 18.70 0.79
CA SER A 291 -11.51 17.30 1.24
C SER A 291 -10.12 16.80 1.67
N TRP A 292 -9.04 17.54 1.39
CA TRP A 292 -7.67 17.14 1.74
C TRP A 292 -7.52 16.62 3.18
N PRO A 293 -8.03 17.29 4.25
CA PRO A 293 -7.86 16.82 5.63
C PRO A 293 -8.48 15.45 5.88
N VAL A 294 -9.63 15.18 5.26
CA VAL A 294 -10.34 13.90 5.37
C VAL A 294 -9.52 12.81 4.69
N ILE A 295 -9.03 13.09 3.47
CA ILE A 295 -8.24 12.14 2.68
C ILE A 295 -6.97 11.73 3.43
N VAL A 296 -6.17 12.70 3.88
CA VAL A 296 -4.88 12.41 4.55
C VAL A 296 -5.07 11.75 5.92
N SER A 297 -6.18 12.03 6.63
CA SER A 297 -6.48 11.41 7.92
C SER A 297 -6.76 9.91 7.79
N ILE A 298 -7.45 9.50 6.73
CA ILE A 298 -7.76 8.09 6.46
C ILE A 298 -6.48 7.30 6.09
N ARG A 299 -5.49 7.96 5.47
CA ARG A 299 -4.25 7.30 5.02
C ARG A 299 -3.43 6.68 6.14
N ALA A 300 -3.47 7.25 7.35
CA ALA A 300 -2.78 6.64 8.50
C ALA A 300 -3.35 5.25 8.84
N GLY A 301 -4.67 5.08 8.70
CA GLY A 301 -5.33 3.79 8.86
C GLY A 301 -4.98 2.79 7.76
N THR A 302 -4.99 3.24 6.50
CA THR A 302 -4.57 2.40 5.36
C THR A 302 -3.10 1.99 5.46
N SER A 303 -2.23 2.88 5.94
CA SER A 303 -0.82 2.56 6.21
C SER A 303 -0.66 1.47 7.26
N LEU A 304 -1.40 1.57 8.38
CA LEU A 304 -1.42 0.54 9.42
C LEU A 304 -1.90 -0.81 8.86
N LEU A 305 -2.92 -0.79 8.00
CA LEU A 305 -3.43 -1.97 7.32
C LEU A 305 -2.33 -2.67 6.52
N HIS A 306 -1.75 -2.00 5.54
CA HIS A 306 -0.77 -2.62 4.65
C HIS A 306 0.46 -3.14 5.40
N MET A 307 0.93 -2.40 6.39
CA MET A 307 2.07 -2.81 7.21
C MET A 307 1.74 -4.05 8.05
N THR A 308 0.57 -4.07 8.68
CA THR A 308 0.16 -5.20 9.53
C THR A 308 -0.09 -6.45 8.69
N ALA A 309 -0.88 -6.33 7.62
CA ALA A 309 -1.22 -7.41 6.71
C ALA A 309 0.04 -8.02 6.06
N SER A 310 0.88 -7.17 5.45
CA SER A 310 2.14 -7.61 4.85
C SER A 310 3.14 -8.16 5.89
N GLY A 311 3.14 -7.65 7.12
CA GLY A 311 3.92 -8.22 8.22
C GLY A 311 3.50 -9.64 8.57
N LEU A 312 2.19 -9.89 8.70
CA LEU A 312 1.65 -11.24 8.94
C LEU A 312 2.03 -12.20 7.81
N VAL A 313 1.85 -11.79 6.56
CA VAL A 313 2.22 -12.62 5.40
C VAL A 313 3.71 -12.89 5.38
N GLY A 314 4.57 -11.88 5.63
CA GLY A 314 6.02 -12.04 5.69
C GLY A 314 6.47 -13.03 6.78
N TRP A 315 5.84 -13.00 7.95
CA TRP A 315 6.01 -14.01 9.01
C TRP A 315 5.61 -15.42 8.54
N GLY A 316 4.47 -15.51 7.86
CA GLY A 316 3.93 -16.75 7.31
C GLY A 316 4.86 -17.38 6.26
N ILE A 317 5.31 -16.58 5.29
CA ILE A 317 6.27 -16.99 4.24
C ILE A 317 7.50 -17.60 4.91
N VAL A 318 8.17 -16.86 5.79
CA VAL A 318 9.42 -17.35 6.38
C VAL A 318 9.18 -18.56 7.27
N SER A 319 8.06 -18.64 7.99
CA SER A 319 7.66 -19.84 8.74
C SER A 319 7.52 -21.07 7.84
N ALA A 320 6.98 -20.92 6.62
CA ALA A 320 6.87 -22.01 5.67
C ALA A 320 8.24 -22.47 5.15
N PHE A 321 9.15 -21.55 4.83
CA PHE A 321 10.46 -21.91 4.28
C PHE A 321 11.45 -22.43 5.34
N ARG A 322 11.52 -21.77 6.50
CA ARG A 322 12.49 -22.05 7.57
C ARG A 322 12.02 -23.11 8.55
N GLU A 323 10.77 -23.02 9.00
CA GLU A 323 10.24 -23.96 9.99
C GLU A 323 9.41 -25.09 9.37
N LYS A 324 9.23 -25.10 8.03
CA LYS A 324 8.36 -26.06 7.30
C LYS A 324 6.90 -26.03 7.74
N LYS A 325 6.46 -24.91 8.33
CA LYS A 325 5.08 -24.73 8.83
C LYS A 325 4.22 -23.99 7.81
N ALA A 326 3.90 -24.64 6.69
CA ALA A 326 3.10 -24.04 5.62
C ALA A 326 1.70 -23.58 6.07
N VAL A 327 1.11 -24.25 7.07
CA VAL A 327 -0.18 -23.86 7.66
C VAL A 327 -0.14 -22.42 8.21
N ARG A 328 1.00 -21.98 8.78
CA ARG A 328 1.16 -20.60 9.27
C ARG A 328 1.12 -19.58 8.13
N PHE A 329 1.63 -19.93 6.95
CA PHE A 329 1.51 -19.08 5.77
C PHE A 329 0.06 -18.91 5.36
N PHE A 330 -0.68 -20.00 5.14
CA PHE A 330 -2.08 -19.91 4.71
C PHE A 330 -2.95 -19.17 5.74
N ALA A 331 -2.77 -19.46 7.04
CA ALA A 331 -3.49 -18.76 8.08
C ALA A 331 -3.18 -17.25 8.09
N ALA A 332 -1.91 -16.87 7.96
CA ALA A 332 -1.52 -15.46 7.90
C ALA A 332 -2.04 -14.76 6.64
N TYR A 333 -1.95 -15.42 5.49
CA TYR A 333 -2.43 -14.91 4.21
C TYR A 333 -3.95 -14.69 4.22
N PHE A 334 -4.74 -15.69 4.58
CA PHE A 334 -6.20 -15.52 4.62
C PHE A 334 -6.64 -14.54 5.71
N SER A 335 -5.90 -14.43 6.83
CA SER A 335 -6.15 -13.37 7.82
C SER A 335 -5.87 -11.98 7.25
N ALA A 336 -4.75 -11.81 6.54
CA ALA A 336 -4.39 -10.55 5.89
C ALA A 336 -5.43 -10.16 4.82
N VAL A 337 -5.83 -11.10 3.97
CA VAL A 337 -6.89 -10.91 2.97
C VAL A 337 -8.22 -10.54 3.62
N ALA A 338 -8.61 -11.18 4.72
CA ALA A 338 -9.84 -10.84 5.42
C ALA A 338 -9.79 -9.44 6.05
N ILE A 339 -8.69 -9.09 6.72
CA ILE A 339 -8.52 -7.76 7.35
C ILE A 339 -8.55 -6.66 6.28
N HIS A 340 -7.79 -6.84 5.19
CA HIS A 340 -7.75 -5.90 4.08
C HIS A 340 -9.10 -5.85 3.36
N GLY A 341 -9.73 -7.00 3.09
CA GLY A 341 -11.03 -7.06 2.48
C GLY A 341 -12.12 -6.33 3.25
N ILE A 342 -12.17 -6.49 4.57
CA ILE A 342 -13.14 -5.76 5.41
C ILE A 342 -12.84 -4.25 5.38
N TRP A 343 -11.57 -3.84 5.43
CA TRP A 343 -11.19 -2.42 5.29
C TRP A 343 -11.69 -1.84 3.96
N ASN A 344 -11.44 -2.54 2.86
CA ASN A 344 -11.86 -2.15 1.52
C ASN A 344 -13.38 -2.13 1.39
N ALA A 345 -14.09 -3.10 1.97
CA ALA A 345 -15.55 -3.12 1.98
C ALA A 345 -16.12 -1.90 2.73
N CYS A 346 -15.52 -1.50 3.86
CA CYS A 346 -15.92 -0.30 4.58
C CYS A 346 -15.64 0.97 3.77
N ALA A 347 -14.46 1.09 3.16
CA ALA A 347 -14.06 2.26 2.37
C ALA A 347 -14.94 2.43 1.12
N VAL A 348 -15.14 1.34 0.36
CA VAL A 348 -16.03 1.33 -0.81
C VAL A 348 -17.48 1.57 -0.39
N GLY A 349 -17.94 0.94 0.69
CA GLY A 349 -19.29 1.14 1.22
C GLY A 349 -19.58 2.60 1.56
N ALA A 350 -18.59 3.32 2.11
CA ALA A 350 -18.71 4.77 2.35
C ALA A 350 -18.83 5.55 1.03
N GLY A 351 -18.03 5.23 0.01
CA GLY A 351 -18.11 5.87 -1.30
C GLY A 351 -19.43 5.61 -2.03
N ILE A 352 -19.95 4.37 -1.96
CA ILE A 352 -21.24 4.01 -2.55
C ILE A 352 -22.38 4.76 -1.84
N SER A 353 -22.29 4.96 -0.51
CA SER A 353 -23.26 5.78 0.24
C SER A 353 -23.34 7.19 -0.31
N THR A 354 -22.20 7.85 -0.56
CA THR A 354 -22.15 9.19 -1.15
C THR A 354 -22.77 9.23 -2.55
N ILE A 355 -22.49 8.23 -3.40
CA ILE A 355 -23.11 8.12 -4.73
C ILE A 355 -24.62 7.94 -4.60
N GLY A 356 -25.07 7.09 -3.67
CA GLY A 356 -26.48 6.91 -3.37
C GLY A 356 -27.17 8.23 -3.05
N GLU A 357 -26.54 9.06 -2.18
CA GLU A 357 -27.08 10.36 -1.76
C GLU A 357 -27.25 11.31 -2.95
N LEU A 358 -26.26 11.33 -3.85
CA LEU A 358 -26.29 12.14 -5.07
C LEU A 358 -27.42 11.74 -6.02
N ILE A 359 -27.67 10.43 -6.19
CA ILE A 359 -28.70 9.91 -7.11
C ILE A 359 -30.08 9.75 -6.44
N GLY A 360 -30.19 10.08 -5.15
CA GLY A 360 -31.44 10.01 -4.37
C GLY A 360 -32.00 8.60 -4.19
N LYS A 361 -31.24 7.54 -4.50
CA LYS A 361 -31.68 6.14 -4.46
C LYS A 361 -30.50 5.17 -4.34
N PRO A 362 -30.75 3.92 -3.91
CA PRO A 362 -31.82 3.46 -3.01
C PRO A 362 -31.50 3.74 -1.52
N GLU A 363 -32.54 3.82 -0.67
CA GLU A 363 -32.41 4.20 0.76
C GLU A 363 -31.45 3.34 1.59
N TRP A 364 -31.27 2.07 1.22
CA TRP A 364 -30.35 1.18 1.93
C TRP A 364 -28.87 1.58 1.78
N LEU A 365 -28.54 2.42 0.79
CA LEU A 365 -27.19 2.95 0.62
C LEU A 365 -26.82 4.01 1.66
N PHE A 366 -27.79 4.77 2.18
CA PHE A 366 -27.55 5.95 3.04
C PHE A 366 -27.03 5.63 4.44
N ASN A 367 -27.23 4.41 4.93
CA ASN A 367 -27.01 4.08 6.35
C ASN A 367 -25.72 3.29 6.63
N ILE A 368 -24.81 3.20 5.65
CA ILE A 368 -23.60 2.36 5.77
C ILE A 368 -22.44 3.14 6.42
N ILE A 369 -22.39 4.47 6.29
CA ILE A 369 -21.25 5.29 6.73
C ILE A 369 -20.92 5.10 8.23
N PRO A 370 -21.87 5.22 9.18
CA PRO A 370 -21.53 5.07 10.60
C PRO A 370 -20.97 3.68 10.91
N ALA A 371 -21.57 2.63 10.34
CA ALA A 371 -21.11 1.25 10.52
C ALA A 371 -19.72 1.04 9.90
N ALA A 372 -19.45 1.60 8.72
CA ALA A 372 -18.15 1.53 8.06
C ALA A 372 -17.06 2.23 8.89
N LEU A 373 -17.32 3.43 9.41
CA LEU A 373 -16.37 4.16 10.25
C LEU A 373 -16.11 3.45 11.58
N CYS A 374 -17.13 2.91 12.23
CA CYS A 374 -16.97 2.08 13.43
C CYS A 374 -16.16 0.82 13.12
N GLY A 375 -16.45 0.14 12.01
CA GLY A 375 -15.72 -1.04 11.56
C GLY A 375 -14.24 -0.76 11.31
N MET A 376 -13.93 0.32 10.58
CA MET A 376 -12.55 0.76 10.35
C MET A 376 -11.83 1.14 11.64
N THR A 377 -12.53 1.78 12.59
CA THR A 377 -11.95 2.14 13.90
C THR A 377 -11.60 0.89 14.70
N VAL A 378 -12.52 -0.08 14.80
CA VAL A 378 -12.29 -1.35 15.49
C VAL A 378 -11.16 -2.14 14.83
N LEU A 379 -11.14 -2.21 13.50
CA LEU A 379 -10.05 -2.82 12.74
C LEU A 379 -8.73 -2.11 13.00
N GLY A 380 -8.70 -0.77 12.98
CA GLY A 380 -7.51 0.02 13.27
C GLY A 380 -6.92 -0.29 14.64
N ILE A 381 -7.76 -0.31 15.69
CA ILE A 381 -7.34 -0.68 17.05
C ILE A 381 -6.82 -2.12 17.08
N GLY A 382 -7.52 -3.05 16.43
CA GLY A 382 -7.12 -4.46 16.35
C GLY A 382 -5.77 -4.64 15.66
N MET A 383 -5.55 -4.00 14.51
CA MET A 383 -4.29 -4.06 13.77
C MET A 383 -3.14 -3.46 14.56
N PHE A 384 -3.37 -2.33 15.24
CA PHE A 384 -2.36 -1.71 16.10
C PHE A 384 -1.98 -2.63 17.28
N ALA A 385 -2.97 -3.26 17.90
CA ALA A 385 -2.75 -4.24 18.96
C ALA A 385 -1.98 -5.47 18.45
N VAL A 386 -2.32 -5.99 17.27
CA VAL A 386 -1.60 -7.10 16.61
C VAL A 386 -0.15 -6.73 16.34
N LEU A 387 0.13 -5.52 15.87
CA LEU A 387 1.48 -5.03 15.60
C LEU A 387 2.33 -5.00 16.88
N ILE A 388 1.80 -4.44 17.98
CA ILE A 388 2.48 -4.41 19.28
C ILE A 388 2.68 -5.82 19.85
N ALA A 389 1.62 -6.65 19.82
CA ALA A 389 1.68 -8.01 20.34
C ALA A 389 2.67 -8.87 19.55
N SER A 390 2.71 -8.71 18.23
CA SER A 390 3.65 -9.42 17.34
C SER A 390 5.08 -9.01 17.65
N ASN A 391 5.38 -7.72 17.76
CA ASN A 391 6.71 -7.25 18.13
C ASN A 391 7.18 -7.84 19.48
N ARG A 392 6.34 -7.76 20.52
CA ARG A 392 6.67 -8.31 21.84
C ARG A 392 6.93 -9.83 21.81
N LYS A 393 6.02 -10.58 21.17
CA LYS A 393 6.12 -12.05 21.10
C LYS A 393 7.34 -12.50 20.30
N LEU A 394 7.60 -11.85 19.17
CA LEU A 394 8.73 -12.18 18.29
C LEU A 394 10.06 -11.72 18.90
N GLY A 395 10.08 -10.59 19.60
CA GLY A 395 11.24 -10.13 20.36
C GLY A 395 11.65 -11.11 21.48
N ASN A 396 10.69 -11.62 22.25
CA ASN A 396 10.96 -12.60 23.31
C ASN A 396 11.50 -13.93 22.76
N ALA A 397 11.07 -14.33 21.57
CA ALA A 397 11.56 -15.53 20.89
C ALA A 397 13.01 -15.40 20.39
N ILE A 398 13.52 -14.17 20.21
CA ILE A 398 14.93 -13.92 19.86
C ILE A 398 15.84 -14.06 21.10
N VAL A 399 15.33 -13.70 22.28
CA VAL A 399 16.08 -13.78 23.55
C VAL A 399 16.19 -15.20 24.07
N THR A 400 15.26 -16.09 23.71
CA THR A 400 15.25 -17.49 24.15
C THR A 400 15.83 -18.38 23.04
N PRO A 401 17.05 -18.93 23.17
CA PRO A 401 17.62 -19.77 22.12
C PRO A 401 16.73 -21.01 21.88
N PRO A 402 16.67 -21.54 20.63
CA PRO A 402 16.01 -22.81 20.39
C PRO A 402 16.68 -23.88 21.25
N ASN A 403 15.89 -24.78 21.84
CA ASN A 403 16.43 -25.96 22.53
C ASN A 403 17.49 -26.62 21.63
N PRO A 404 18.64 -27.03 22.19
CA PRO A 404 19.65 -27.73 21.41
C PRO A 404 19.01 -28.95 20.73
N PRO A 405 19.47 -29.31 19.52
CA PRO A 405 18.98 -30.51 18.85
C PRO A 405 19.12 -31.68 19.83
N ILE A 406 18.05 -32.47 19.94
CA ILE A 406 18.09 -33.75 20.65
C ILE A 406 19.26 -34.51 20.05
N GLU A 407 20.34 -34.70 20.82
CA GLU A 407 21.41 -35.60 20.44
C GLU A 407 20.74 -36.93 20.10
N THR A 408 20.78 -37.29 18.82
CA THR A 408 20.52 -38.68 18.43
C THR A 408 21.55 -39.49 19.19
N ALA A 409 21.10 -40.17 20.24
CA ALA A 409 21.91 -41.09 21.00
C ALA A 409 22.65 -41.98 20.01
N ASN A 410 23.97 -41.96 20.07
CA ASN A 410 24.83 -42.84 19.33
C ASN A 410 24.31 -44.28 19.51
N GLU A 411 23.84 -44.90 18.43
CA GLU A 411 23.81 -46.35 18.31
C GLU A 411 25.26 -46.84 18.14
N GLU A 412 26.07 -46.66 19.18
CA GLU A 412 27.27 -47.44 19.39
C GLU A 412 26.99 -48.42 20.52
N GLY A 413 26.81 -49.69 20.15
CA GLY A 413 27.06 -50.81 21.05
C GLY A 413 25.84 -51.67 21.39
N VAL A 414 25.47 -52.59 20.49
CA VAL A 414 25.10 -53.95 20.90
C VAL A 414 25.73 -54.95 19.93
N LYS A 415 26.73 -55.66 20.49
CA LYS A 415 27.41 -56.91 20.12
C LYS A 415 27.09 -57.60 18.80
#